data_AF-A0A812Q0W8-F1
#
_entry.id   AF-A0A812Q0W8-F1
#
_cell.length_a   1.000
_cell.length_b   1.000
_cell.length_c   1.000
_cell.angle_alpha   90.00
_cell.angle_beta   90.00
_cell.angle_gamma   90.00
#
_symmetry.space_group_name_H-M   'P 1'
#
loop_
_entity.id
_entity.type
_entity.pdbx_description
1 polymer ?
#
loop_
_entity_poly.entity_id
_entity_poly.type
_entity_poly.pdbx_seq_one_letter_code
_entity_poly.pdbx_strand_id
1 'polypeptide(L)'
;MEGVELAQLARPAAAENPSRTVADMSRMPDSALRRTRQVRIRQAKVATAVYTLVRVAANIWASGFTFDGLARPLVTGLGAYWFLNNENHDWDKSRMQVWAWRLILLLAFPGCDQSVVACLRSVVDVVKLMSLWEILCLITQMHVTSLKLQALGWRLSSSCLSRSLPVGFGISAAATLRADDFAHRFCLVLFLVVLLWQCCCLLCVAGRACMMSPRDKNIRGAASALLVSSLLIVAGPALSFVAISSLSQSENLGRITPLKFELTIFGSKIFQVLSALVLSGMLVKHTRENAERAFATLADLYGFSLTSTSSPITFRGGIDEDASDCIVSFPGRYGMKWDGIASMASGQKDVCSTACVFLPDAASGLGVHVMDPDTPGKCWCHCLYGHMDATTYLSVCDMFELTPKQLQSRRESAEAMGDVLCRGAY
;
A
#
# COMPACT_ATOMS: atom_id res chain seq x y z
N MET A 1 -30.76 66.05 -28.70
CA MET A 1 -31.53 65.14 -29.56
C MET A 1 -30.47 64.38 -30.34
N GLU A 2 -30.15 63.11 -30.13
CA GLU A 2 -30.69 61.93 -29.43
C GLU A 2 -29.44 61.20 -28.86
N GLY A 3 -29.41 60.50 -27.73
CA GLY A 3 -30.41 59.60 -27.17
C GLY A 3 -30.15 58.17 -27.66
N VAL A 4 -30.10 57.20 -26.73
CA VAL A 4 -30.07 55.73 -26.89
C VAL A 4 -28.67 55.09 -26.76
N GLU A 5 -28.24 54.72 -25.55
CA GLU A 5 -28.49 53.44 -24.85
C GLU A 5 -27.97 52.18 -25.57
N LEU A 6 -26.79 51.70 -25.14
CA LEU A 6 -26.37 50.30 -25.29
C LEU A 6 -25.27 49.97 -24.25
N ALA A 7 -25.67 49.98 -22.99
CA ALA A 7 -24.83 49.57 -21.87
C ALA A 7 -25.66 48.74 -20.89
N GLN A 8 -26.06 47.53 -21.27
CA GLN A 8 -26.57 46.50 -20.35
C GLN A 8 -26.77 45.18 -21.11
N LEU A 9 -25.75 44.31 -21.13
CA LEU A 9 -25.88 42.84 -21.20
C LEU A 9 -24.48 42.19 -21.24
N ALA A 10 -23.72 42.37 -20.17
CA ALA A 10 -22.66 41.45 -19.79
C ALA A 10 -23.02 40.88 -18.42
N ARG A 11 -23.75 39.76 -18.41
CA ARG A 11 -23.86 38.93 -17.19
C ARG A 11 -22.45 38.44 -16.90
N PRO A 12 -21.87 38.71 -15.71
CA PRO A 12 -20.63 38.05 -15.33
C PRO A 12 -20.92 36.55 -15.30
N ALA A 13 -20.17 35.79 -16.09
CA ALA A 13 -20.15 34.34 -16.01
C ALA A 13 -19.98 33.96 -14.53
N ALA A 14 -20.82 33.03 -14.05
CA ALA A 14 -20.72 32.48 -12.71
C ALA A 14 -19.26 32.12 -12.45
N ALA A 15 -18.64 32.80 -11.49
CA ALA A 15 -17.27 32.57 -11.10
C ALA A 15 -17.11 31.08 -10.80
N GLU A 16 -16.37 30.38 -11.66
CA GLU A 16 -15.91 29.03 -11.38
C GLU A 16 -15.22 29.07 -10.02
N ASN A 17 -15.72 28.25 -9.10
CA ASN A 17 -15.15 28.08 -7.77
C ASN A 17 -13.64 27.90 -7.93
N PRO A 18 -12.79 28.85 -7.48
CA PRO A 18 -11.35 28.70 -7.59
C PRO A 18 -11.00 27.41 -6.87
N SER A 19 -10.44 26.46 -7.63
CA SER A 19 -9.97 25.18 -7.13
C SER A 19 -9.07 25.44 -5.94
N ARG A 20 -9.58 25.17 -4.73
CA ARG A 20 -8.84 25.36 -3.48
C ARG A 20 -7.52 24.64 -3.61
N THR A 21 -6.44 25.41 -3.57
CA THR A 21 -5.09 24.86 -3.68
C THR A 21 -4.74 24.17 -2.37
N VAL A 22 -3.81 23.21 -2.42
CA VAL A 22 -3.33 22.49 -1.22
C VAL A 22 -2.78 23.46 -0.15
N ALA A 23 -2.28 24.62 -0.59
CA ALA A 23 -1.83 25.71 0.29
C ALA A 23 -2.96 26.40 1.08
N ASP A 24 -4.20 26.37 0.59
CA ASP A 24 -5.35 26.90 1.34
C ASP A 24 -5.85 25.91 2.39
N MET A 25 -5.62 24.59 2.18
CA MET A 25 -5.98 23.56 3.16
C MET A 25 -5.03 23.53 4.36
N SER A 26 -3.76 23.90 4.19
CA SER A 26 -2.79 23.97 5.31
C SER A 26 -3.04 25.15 6.25
N ARG A 27 -3.80 26.17 5.82
CA ARG A 27 -4.23 27.30 6.67
C ARG A 27 -5.52 27.03 7.42
N MET A 28 -6.20 25.91 7.15
CA MET A 28 -7.45 25.59 7.80
C MET A 28 -7.14 25.11 9.23
N PRO A 29 -7.68 25.74 10.29
CA PRO A 29 -7.41 25.31 11.65
C PRO A 29 -7.85 23.85 11.83
N ASP A 30 -7.03 23.03 12.49
CA ASP A 30 -7.24 21.58 12.69
C ASP A 30 -8.66 21.22 13.15
N SER A 31 -9.30 22.11 13.91
CA SER A 31 -10.68 21.95 14.38
C SER A 31 -11.72 21.98 13.24
N ALA A 32 -11.53 22.81 12.21
CA ALA A 32 -12.40 22.89 11.04
C ALA A 32 -12.23 21.67 10.12
N LEU A 33 -10.99 21.20 9.96
CA LEU A 33 -10.67 20.00 9.19
C LEU A 33 -11.25 18.74 9.86
N ARG A 34 -11.14 18.64 11.20
CA ARG A 34 -11.79 17.60 12.01
C ARG A 34 -13.31 17.62 11.89
N ARG A 35 -13.96 18.79 11.96
CA ARG A 35 -15.43 18.90 11.78
C ARG A 35 -15.86 18.45 10.40
N THR A 36 -15.18 18.92 9.35
CA THR A 36 -15.52 18.55 7.96
C THR A 36 -15.37 17.05 7.74
N ARG A 37 -14.32 16.44 8.30
CA ARG A 37 -14.08 14.99 8.29
C ARG A 37 -15.16 14.22 9.04
N GLN A 38 -15.56 14.67 10.24
CA GLN A 38 -16.64 14.04 11.01
C GLN A 38 -17.98 14.07 10.25
N VAL A 39 -18.31 15.19 9.58
CA VAL A 39 -19.54 15.30 8.79
C VAL A 39 -19.53 14.30 7.62
N ARG A 40 -18.42 14.21 6.88
CA ARG A 40 -18.28 13.23 5.78
C ARG A 40 -18.38 11.79 6.27
N ILE A 41 -17.76 11.47 7.42
CA ILE A 41 -17.85 10.14 8.03
C ILE A 41 -19.28 9.82 8.43
N ARG A 42 -20.02 10.76 9.05
CA ARG A 42 -21.44 10.56 9.39
C ARG A 42 -22.29 10.34 8.14
N GLN A 43 -22.08 11.13 7.09
CA GLN A 43 -22.77 10.96 5.81
C GLN A 43 -22.47 9.59 5.18
N ALA A 44 -21.21 9.14 5.20
CA ALA A 44 -20.83 7.82 4.72
C ALA A 44 -21.49 6.69 5.53
N LYS A 45 -21.52 6.80 6.88
CA LYS A 45 -22.22 5.83 7.74
C LYS A 45 -23.70 5.72 7.38
N VAL A 46 -24.38 6.86 7.23
CA VAL A 46 -25.80 6.90 6.84
C VAL A 46 -25.99 6.30 5.44
N ALA A 47 -25.16 6.70 4.47
CA ALA A 47 -25.24 6.18 3.10
C ALA A 47 -25.03 4.66 3.05
N THR A 48 -24.09 4.12 3.82
CA THR A 48 -23.86 2.67 3.90
C THR A 48 -24.97 1.93 4.62
N ALA A 49 -25.54 2.50 5.69
CA ALA A 49 -26.70 1.92 6.35
C ALA A 49 -27.91 1.87 5.41
N VAL A 50 -28.20 2.98 4.73
CA VAL A 50 -29.28 3.08 3.74
C VAL A 50 -29.05 2.10 2.59
N TYR A 51 -27.84 2.06 2.03
CA TYR A 51 -27.47 1.10 0.98
C TYR A 51 -27.69 -0.35 1.43
N THR A 52 -27.28 -0.68 2.65
CA THR A 52 -27.46 -2.03 3.22
C THR A 52 -28.93 -2.38 3.37
N LEU A 53 -29.75 -1.45 3.89
CA LEU A 53 -31.19 -1.65 4.06
C LEU A 53 -31.91 -1.79 2.70
N VAL A 54 -31.58 -0.94 1.73
CA VAL A 54 -32.10 -1.02 0.36
C VAL A 54 -31.76 -2.37 -0.26
N ARG A 55 -30.53 -2.88 -0.04
CA ARG A 55 -30.14 -4.20 -0.51
C ARG A 55 -30.86 -5.35 0.18
N VAL A 56 -31.05 -5.28 1.49
CA VAL A 56 -31.86 -6.27 2.22
C VAL A 56 -33.28 -6.30 1.66
N ALA A 57 -33.90 -5.13 1.48
CA ALA A 57 -35.24 -5.03 0.93
C ALA A 57 -35.34 -5.56 -0.50
N ALA A 58 -34.39 -5.20 -1.37
CA ALA A 58 -34.33 -5.67 -2.76
C ALA A 58 -34.15 -7.21 -2.85
N ASN A 59 -33.31 -7.79 -1.99
CA ASN A 59 -33.15 -9.25 -1.95
C ASN A 59 -34.41 -9.94 -1.41
N ILE A 60 -35.02 -9.44 -0.33
CA ILE A 60 -36.28 -10.00 0.19
C ILE A 60 -37.38 -9.93 -0.88
N TRP A 61 -37.44 -8.85 -1.65
CA TRP A 61 -38.40 -8.71 -2.75
C TRP A 61 -38.16 -9.72 -3.88
N ALA A 62 -36.89 -9.91 -4.27
CA ALA A 62 -36.55 -10.76 -5.41
C ALA A 62 -36.59 -12.27 -5.09
N SER A 63 -36.20 -12.67 -3.88
CA SER A 63 -36.02 -14.09 -3.51
C SER A 63 -36.93 -14.55 -2.37
N GLY A 64 -37.80 -13.68 -1.86
CA GLY A 64 -38.56 -13.92 -0.65
C GLY A 64 -37.70 -13.85 0.62
N PHE A 65 -38.29 -14.19 1.77
CA PHE A 65 -37.62 -14.13 3.07
C PHE A 65 -36.70 -15.34 3.29
N THR A 66 -35.56 -15.37 2.60
CA THR A 66 -34.53 -16.40 2.75
C THR A 66 -33.38 -15.91 3.62
N PHE A 67 -32.77 -16.82 4.39
CA PHE A 67 -31.60 -16.49 5.23
C PHE A 67 -30.46 -15.86 4.39
N ASP A 68 -30.24 -16.36 3.17
CA ASP A 68 -29.23 -15.83 2.26
C ASP A 68 -29.54 -14.41 1.77
N GLY A 69 -30.82 -14.09 1.55
CA GLY A 69 -31.28 -12.74 1.21
C GLY A 69 -31.05 -11.71 2.32
N LEU A 70 -30.95 -12.16 3.58
CA LEU A 70 -30.65 -11.31 4.73
C LEU A 70 -29.14 -11.29 5.06
N ALA A 71 -28.50 -12.45 5.10
CA ALA A 71 -27.13 -12.62 5.58
C ALA A 71 -26.10 -11.95 4.65
N ARG A 72 -26.27 -12.06 3.32
CA ARG A 72 -25.27 -11.52 2.36
C ARG A 72 -25.23 -9.98 2.36
N PRO A 73 -26.37 -9.27 2.30
CA PRO A 73 -26.36 -7.80 2.41
C PRO A 73 -25.88 -7.35 3.78
N LEU A 74 -26.22 -8.07 4.86
CA LEU A 74 -25.73 -7.74 6.20
C LEU A 74 -24.22 -7.93 6.30
N VAL A 75 -23.62 -9.02 5.80
CA VAL A 75 -22.16 -9.22 5.87
C VAL A 75 -21.42 -8.17 5.05
N THR A 76 -21.89 -7.87 3.84
CA THR A 76 -21.25 -6.85 2.98
C THR A 76 -21.47 -5.43 3.51
N GLY A 77 -22.67 -5.14 4.00
CA GLY A 77 -23.06 -3.86 4.59
C GLY A 77 -22.41 -3.60 5.96
N LEU A 78 -22.37 -4.60 6.84
CA LEU A 78 -21.62 -4.54 8.10
C LEU A 78 -20.12 -4.47 7.85
N GLY A 79 -19.59 -5.17 6.85
CA GLY A 79 -18.19 -5.05 6.44
C GLY A 79 -17.83 -3.63 6.04
N ALA A 80 -18.65 -3.02 5.17
CA ALA A 80 -18.50 -1.61 4.78
C ALA A 80 -18.70 -0.65 5.97
N TYR A 81 -19.67 -0.91 6.83
CA TYR A 81 -19.95 -0.10 8.02
C TYR A 81 -18.81 -0.15 9.05
N TRP A 82 -18.32 -1.35 9.40
CA TRP A 82 -17.23 -1.53 10.36
C TRP A 82 -15.94 -0.86 9.87
N PHE A 83 -15.73 -0.85 8.56
CA PHE A 83 -14.68 -0.10 7.89
C PHE A 83 -14.86 1.41 8.07
N LEU A 84 -16.04 1.96 7.73
CA LEU A 84 -16.34 3.40 7.85
C LEU A 84 -16.42 3.90 9.30
N ASN A 85 -16.75 3.03 10.25
CA ASN A 85 -16.95 3.38 11.65
C ASN A 85 -15.65 3.42 12.46
N ASN A 86 -14.51 3.07 11.88
CA ASN A 86 -13.23 3.13 12.58
C ASN A 86 -12.68 4.57 12.56
N GLU A 87 -13.15 5.39 13.50
CA GLU A 87 -12.92 6.85 13.56
C GLU A 87 -11.45 7.29 13.70
N ASN A 88 -10.54 6.38 14.03
CA ASN A 88 -9.10 6.66 14.18
C ASN A 88 -8.28 6.54 12.89
N HIS A 89 -8.90 6.35 11.73
CA HIS A 89 -8.15 6.17 10.47
C HIS A 89 -7.79 7.50 9.84
N ASP A 90 -6.50 7.88 9.85
CA ASP A 90 -5.93 8.80 8.84
C ASP A 90 -5.97 8.17 7.46
N TRP A 91 -7.17 8.21 6.87
CA TRP A 91 -7.53 7.67 5.57
C TRP A 91 -6.64 8.17 4.43
N ASP A 92 -6.14 9.39 4.56
CA ASP A 92 -5.44 10.08 3.47
C ASP A 92 -3.99 9.62 3.29
N LYS A 93 -3.39 8.94 4.28
CA LYS A 93 -1.94 8.65 4.24
C LYS A 93 -1.58 7.27 3.68
N SER A 94 -2.43 6.24 3.77
CA SER A 94 -2.04 4.88 3.34
C SER A 94 -2.77 4.40 2.06
N ARG A 95 -2.03 4.35 0.93
CA ARG A 95 -2.52 3.81 -0.35
C ARG A 95 -3.12 2.41 -0.20
N MET A 96 -2.59 1.60 0.72
CA MET A 96 -3.03 0.23 0.96
C MET A 96 -4.49 0.14 1.45
N GLN A 97 -4.92 1.06 2.31
CA GLN A 97 -6.30 1.06 2.82
C GLN A 97 -7.31 1.45 1.75
N VAL A 98 -6.97 2.43 0.91
CA VAL A 98 -7.82 2.83 -0.22
C VAL A 98 -8.04 1.66 -1.16
N TRP A 99 -7.00 0.87 -1.45
CA TRP A 99 -7.13 -0.30 -2.30
C TRP A 99 -7.84 -1.48 -1.63
N ALA A 100 -7.62 -1.72 -0.34
CA ALA A 100 -8.39 -2.71 0.40
C ALA A 100 -9.88 -2.37 0.44
N TRP A 101 -10.22 -1.08 0.56
CA TRP A 101 -11.60 -0.60 0.47
C TRP A 101 -12.20 -0.84 -0.91
N ARG A 102 -11.47 -0.47 -1.98
CA ARG A 102 -11.90 -0.75 -3.36
C ARG A 102 -12.14 -2.24 -3.57
N LEU A 103 -11.26 -3.10 -3.04
CA LEU A 103 -11.43 -4.56 -3.09
C LEU A 103 -12.71 -5.00 -2.36
N ILE A 104 -12.95 -4.53 -1.14
CA ILE A 104 -14.16 -4.89 -0.37
C ILE A 104 -15.42 -4.42 -1.11
N LEU A 105 -15.42 -3.21 -1.66
CA LEU A 105 -16.54 -2.72 -2.46
C LEU A 105 -16.75 -3.53 -3.74
N LEU A 106 -15.66 -3.90 -4.41
CA LEU A 106 -15.70 -4.71 -5.61
C LEU A 106 -16.27 -6.10 -5.30
N LEU A 107 -15.83 -6.73 -4.21
CA LEU A 107 -16.34 -7.99 -3.70
C LEU A 107 -17.82 -7.91 -3.26
N ALA A 108 -18.28 -6.71 -2.89
CA ALA A 108 -19.67 -6.46 -2.54
C ALA A 108 -20.58 -6.21 -3.76
N PHE A 109 -20.00 -5.90 -4.92
CA PHE A 109 -20.66 -5.70 -6.22
C PHE A 109 -20.81 -7.05 -6.94
N PRO A 110 -21.53 -7.12 -8.07
CA PRO A 110 -22.85 -7.73 -8.32
C PRO A 110 -23.11 -9.19 -7.86
N GLY A 111 -22.09 -9.96 -7.44
CA GLY A 111 -22.24 -11.40 -7.15
C GLY A 111 -23.03 -11.74 -5.87
N CYS A 112 -23.36 -10.74 -5.05
CA CYS A 112 -24.06 -10.93 -3.78
C CYS A 112 -25.57 -10.63 -3.85
N ASP A 113 -26.12 -10.28 -5.02
CA ASP A 113 -27.51 -9.88 -5.14
C ASP A 113 -28.23 -10.64 -6.25
N GLN A 114 -29.15 -11.53 -5.88
CA GLN A 114 -29.90 -12.33 -6.85
C GLN A 114 -30.72 -11.44 -7.80
N SER A 115 -31.16 -10.26 -7.35
CA SER A 115 -31.92 -9.32 -8.19
C SER A 115 -31.05 -8.74 -9.32
N VAL A 116 -29.79 -8.44 -9.01
CA VAL A 116 -28.83 -7.93 -9.98
C VAL A 116 -28.43 -9.02 -10.96
N VAL A 117 -28.19 -10.24 -10.47
CA VAL A 117 -27.94 -11.42 -11.35
C VAL A 117 -29.14 -11.69 -12.27
N ALA A 118 -30.37 -11.61 -11.76
CA ALA A 118 -31.58 -11.80 -12.57
C ALA A 118 -31.75 -10.72 -13.64
N CYS A 119 -31.47 -9.45 -13.31
CA CYS A 119 -31.46 -8.37 -14.29
C CYS A 119 -30.36 -8.58 -15.34
N LEU A 120 -29.14 -8.92 -14.90
CA LEU A 120 -28.00 -9.11 -15.80
C LEU A 120 -28.15 -10.33 -16.70
N ARG A 121 -28.82 -11.41 -16.25
CA ARG A 121 -29.19 -12.58 -17.07
C ARG A 121 -29.90 -12.19 -18.37
N SER A 122 -30.66 -11.10 -18.36
CA SER A 122 -31.41 -10.66 -19.53
C SER A 122 -30.54 -9.94 -20.57
N VAL A 123 -29.33 -9.50 -20.20
CA VAL A 123 -28.47 -8.63 -21.04
C VAL A 123 -27.15 -9.31 -21.39
N VAL A 124 -26.58 -10.10 -20.49
CA VAL A 124 -25.24 -10.69 -20.62
C VAL A 124 -25.24 -12.11 -20.07
N ASP A 125 -24.46 -12.97 -20.72
CA ASP A 125 -24.10 -14.29 -20.22
C ASP A 125 -23.51 -14.18 -18.79
N VAL A 126 -24.22 -14.76 -17.83
CA VAL A 126 -23.88 -14.67 -16.39
C VAL A 126 -22.51 -15.27 -16.12
N VAL A 127 -22.15 -16.35 -16.81
CA VAL A 127 -20.86 -17.01 -16.61
C VAL A 127 -19.74 -16.06 -16.99
N LYS A 128 -19.85 -15.40 -18.15
CA LYS A 128 -18.85 -14.40 -18.61
C LYS A 128 -18.76 -13.22 -17.65
N LEU A 129 -19.89 -12.72 -17.16
CA LEU A 129 -19.90 -11.59 -16.25
C LEU A 129 -19.31 -11.94 -14.87
N MET A 130 -19.65 -13.11 -14.32
CA MET A 130 -19.08 -13.60 -13.07
C MET A 130 -17.58 -13.85 -13.22
N SER A 131 -17.13 -14.38 -14.35
CA SER A 131 -15.71 -14.56 -14.66
C SER A 131 -14.96 -13.22 -14.74
N LEU A 132 -15.50 -12.22 -15.44
CA LEU A 132 -14.91 -10.87 -15.51
C LEU A 132 -14.79 -10.24 -14.12
N TRP A 133 -15.85 -10.35 -13.33
CA TRP A 133 -15.87 -9.84 -11.97
C TRP A 133 -14.85 -10.56 -11.08
N GLU A 134 -14.73 -11.88 -11.19
CA GLU A 134 -13.73 -12.64 -10.45
C GLU A 134 -12.32 -12.22 -10.85
N ILE A 135 -12.02 -12.11 -12.15
CA ILE A 135 -10.74 -11.61 -12.65
C ILE A 135 -10.41 -10.24 -12.04
N LEU A 136 -11.39 -9.34 -11.97
CA LEU A 136 -11.21 -8.01 -11.38
C LEU A 136 -10.94 -8.06 -9.86
N CYS A 137 -11.59 -8.98 -9.14
CA CYS A 137 -11.32 -9.26 -7.73
C CYS A 137 -9.88 -9.77 -7.55
N LEU A 138 -9.44 -10.72 -8.38
CA LEU A 138 -8.09 -11.28 -8.34
C LEU A 138 -7.02 -10.21 -8.58
N ILE A 139 -7.22 -9.37 -9.60
CA ILE A 139 -6.29 -8.26 -9.91
C ILE A 139 -6.17 -7.31 -8.73
N THR A 140 -7.31 -6.94 -8.15
CA THR A 140 -7.32 -6.01 -7.01
C THR A 140 -6.65 -6.64 -5.79
N GLN A 141 -6.90 -7.93 -5.53
CA GLN A 141 -6.25 -8.69 -4.46
C GLN A 141 -4.73 -8.79 -4.69
N MET A 142 -4.29 -9.13 -5.89
CA MET A 142 -2.87 -9.18 -6.27
C MET A 142 -2.19 -7.81 -6.14
N HIS A 143 -2.89 -6.73 -6.48
CA HIS A 143 -2.38 -5.37 -6.30
C HIS A 143 -2.19 -5.03 -4.82
N VAL A 144 -3.19 -5.31 -3.97
CA VAL A 144 -3.10 -5.11 -2.51
C VAL A 144 -1.96 -5.94 -1.91
N THR A 145 -1.81 -7.20 -2.32
CA THR A 145 -0.70 -8.05 -1.88
C THR A 145 0.65 -7.52 -2.37
N SER A 146 0.74 -7.01 -3.60
CA SER A 146 1.97 -6.40 -4.13
C SER A 146 2.39 -5.15 -3.34
N LEU A 147 1.43 -4.28 -3.00
CA LEU A 147 1.66 -3.13 -2.12
C LEU A 147 2.17 -3.58 -0.74
N LYS A 148 1.65 -4.69 -0.21
CA LYS A 148 2.12 -5.27 1.05
C LYS A 148 3.56 -5.78 0.95
N LEU A 149 3.89 -6.52 -0.11
CA LEU A 149 5.25 -6.99 -0.36
C LEU A 149 6.21 -5.81 -0.52
N GLN A 150 5.78 -4.74 -1.18
CA GLN A 150 6.58 -3.51 -1.29
C GLN A 150 6.82 -2.85 0.08
N ALA A 151 5.80 -2.81 0.94
CA ALA A 151 5.93 -2.30 2.31
C ALA A 151 6.85 -3.16 3.18
N LEU A 152 6.94 -4.46 2.90
CA LEU A 152 7.90 -5.39 3.51
C LEU A 152 9.31 -5.30 2.91
N GLY A 153 9.54 -4.37 1.98
CA GLY A 153 10.83 -4.15 1.33
C GLY A 153 11.15 -5.09 0.16
N TRP A 154 10.21 -5.93 -0.27
CA TRP A 154 10.38 -6.85 -1.41
C TRP A 154 10.12 -6.15 -2.75
N ARG A 155 10.83 -5.05 -3.00
CA ARG A 155 10.59 -4.17 -4.17
C ARG A 155 10.77 -4.90 -5.50
N LEU A 156 11.71 -5.83 -5.62
CA LEU A 156 11.95 -6.56 -6.86
C LEU A 156 10.78 -7.50 -7.19
N SER A 157 10.34 -8.30 -6.21
CA SER A 157 9.20 -9.19 -6.36
C SER A 157 7.91 -8.41 -6.62
N SER A 158 7.67 -7.31 -5.87
CA SER A 158 6.50 -6.47 -6.08
C SER A 158 6.52 -5.76 -7.44
N SER A 159 7.68 -5.30 -7.91
CA SER A 159 7.84 -4.68 -9.23
C SER A 159 7.54 -5.67 -10.35
N CYS A 160 8.08 -6.89 -10.27
CA CYS A 160 7.80 -7.96 -11.23
C CYS A 160 6.28 -8.26 -11.29
N LEU A 161 5.65 -8.41 -10.12
CA LEU A 161 4.20 -8.64 -9.99
C LEU A 161 3.36 -7.46 -10.53
N SER A 162 3.78 -6.22 -10.28
CA SER A 162 3.06 -5.04 -10.74
C SER A 162 3.08 -4.88 -12.26
N ARG A 163 4.16 -5.34 -12.93
CA ARG A 163 4.30 -5.29 -14.39
C ARG A 163 3.52 -6.41 -15.09
N SER A 164 3.39 -7.59 -14.46
CA SER A 164 2.64 -8.70 -15.03
C SER A 164 1.12 -8.54 -14.92
N LEU A 165 0.64 -7.78 -13.92
CA LEU A 165 -0.78 -7.53 -13.67
C LEU A 165 -1.56 -6.94 -14.87
N PRO A 166 -1.13 -5.83 -15.50
CA PRO A 166 -1.82 -5.26 -16.66
C PRO A 166 -1.87 -6.19 -17.87
N VAL A 167 -0.79 -6.96 -18.10
CA VAL A 167 -0.71 -7.93 -19.19
C VAL A 167 -1.70 -9.06 -18.96
N GLY A 168 -1.71 -9.65 -17.76
CA GLY A 168 -2.69 -10.68 -17.39
C GLY A 168 -4.13 -10.20 -17.52
N PHE A 169 -4.43 -8.96 -17.11
CA PHE A 169 -5.74 -8.36 -17.28
C PHE A 169 -6.14 -8.21 -18.75
N GLY A 170 -5.25 -7.65 -19.58
CA GLY A 170 -5.51 -7.42 -20.99
C GLY A 170 -5.83 -8.72 -21.74
N ILE A 171 -5.04 -9.78 -21.49
CA ILE A 171 -5.26 -11.09 -22.10
C ILE A 171 -6.59 -11.70 -21.61
N SER A 172 -6.88 -11.61 -20.31
CA SER A 172 -8.08 -12.21 -19.73
C SER A 172 -9.36 -11.50 -20.17
N ALA A 173 -9.34 -10.17 -20.27
CA ALA A 173 -10.44 -9.39 -20.81
C ALA A 173 -10.68 -9.72 -22.28
N ALA A 174 -9.61 -9.78 -23.09
CA ALA A 174 -9.71 -10.15 -24.50
C ALA A 174 -10.25 -11.57 -24.70
N ALA A 175 -9.78 -12.54 -23.92
CA ALA A 175 -10.25 -13.93 -23.96
C ALA A 175 -11.74 -14.03 -23.62
N THR A 176 -12.18 -13.31 -22.58
CA THR A 176 -13.58 -13.34 -22.15
C THR A 176 -14.51 -12.68 -23.18
N LEU A 177 -14.05 -11.60 -23.83
CA LEU A 177 -14.80 -10.94 -24.91
C LEU A 177 -14.90 -11.80 -26.19
N ARG A 178 -13.87 -12.61 -26.49
CA ARG A 178 -13.85 -13.49 -27.66
C ARG A 178 -14.57 -14.83 -27.45
N ALA A 179 -15.05 -15.11 -26.25
CA ALA A 179 -15.65 -16.39 -25.88
C ALA A 179 -14.74 -17.60 -26.21
N ASP A 180 -13.42 -17.42 -26.10
CA ASP A 180 -12.45 -18.49 -26.29
C ASP A 180 -12.21 -19.19 -24.96
N ASP A 181 -12.86 -20.33 -24.77
CA ASP A 181 -12.77 -21.15 -23.56
C ASP A 181 -11.33 -21.57 -23.23
N PHE A 182 -10.51 -21.84 -24.25
CA PHE A 182 -9.12 -22.25 -24.05
C PHE A 182 -8.30 -21.07 -23.52
N ALA A 183 -8.39 -19.92 -24.18
CA ALA A 183 -7.70 -18.71 -23.74
C ALA A 183 -8.14 -18.29 -22.34
N HIS A 184 -9.44 -18.42 -22.02
CA HIS A 184 -9.97 -18.13 -20.70
C HIS A 184 -9.34 -19.05 -19.64
N ARG A 185 -9.40 -20.38 -19.82
CA ARG A 185 -8.81 -21.35 -18.88
C ARG A 185 -7.30 -21.13 -18.71
N PHE A 186 -6.59 -20.85 -19.80
CA PHE A 186 -5.16 -20.55 -19.75
C PHE A 186 -4.85 -19.30 -18.91
N CYS A 187 -5.63 -18.23 -19.07
CA CYS A 187 -5.51 -17.03 -18.24
C CYS A 187 -5.73 -17.32 -16.76
N LEU A 188 -6.73 -18.14 -16.44
CA LEU A 188 -7.01 -18.52 -15.04
C LEU A 188 -5.84 -19.30 -14.43
N VAL A 189 -5.24 -20.23 -15.17
CA VAL A 189 -4.05 -20.96 -14.73
C VAL A 189 -2.89 -19.99 -14.48
N LEU A 190 -2.66 -19.02 -15.37
CA LEU A 190 -1.62 -18.00 -15.18
C LEU A 190 -1.86 -17.19 -13.90
N PHE A 191 -3.10 -16.75 -13.63
CA PHE A 191 -3.40 -16.06 -12.37
C PHE A 191 -3.14 -16.93 -11.15
N LEU A 192 -3.51 -18.21 -11.19
CA LEU A 192 -3.26 -19.14 -10.10
C LEU A 192 -1.76 -19.31 -9.84
N VAL A 193 -0.95 -19.42 -10.89
CA VAL A 193 0.53 -19.47 -10.77
C VAL A 193 1.06 -18.22 -10.09
N VAL A 194 0.57 -17.03 -10.45
CA VAL A 194 1.02 -15.78 -9.81
C VAL A 194 0.56 -15.70 -8.35
N LEU A 195 -0.66 -16.15 -8.03
CA LEU A 195 -1.16 -16.22 -6.65
C LEU A 195 -0.35 -17.20 -5.80
N LEU A 196 0.01 -18.37 -6.35
CA LEU A 196 0.89 -19.33 -5.70
C LEU A 196 2.27 -18.73 -5.45
N TRP A 197 2.84 -18.02 -6.42
CA TRP A 197 4.10 -17.30 -6.24
C TRP A 197 4.02 -16.26 -5.12
N GLN A 198 2.95 -15.45 -5.07
CA GLN A 198 2.70 -14.49 -3.99
C GLN A 198 2.55 -15.19 -2.63
N CYS A 199 1.84 -16.32 -2.59
CA CYS A 199 1.68 -17.15 -1.40
C CYS A 199 3.03 -17.66 -0.91
N CYS A 200 3.86 -18.23 -1.77
CA CYS A 200 5.22 -18.67 -1.44
C CYS A 200 6.06 -17.53 -0.87
N CYS A 201 6.02 -16.33 -1.50
CA CYS A 201 6.74 -15.16 -0.97
C CYS A 201 6.28 -14.81 0.45
N LEU A 202 4.96 -14.75 0.68
CA LEU A 202 4.40 -14.44 2.00
C LEU A 202 4.70 -15.52 3.04
N LEU A 203 4.66 -16.79 2.67
CA LEU A 203 5.02 -17.93 3.53
C LEU A 203 6.51 -17.87 3.91
N CYS A 204 7.39 -17.54 2.96
CA CYS A 204 8.81 -17.36 3.26
C CYS A 204 9.01 -16.22 4.27
N VAL A 205 8.32 -15.08 4.10
CA VAL A 205 8.39 -13.96 5.06
C VAL A 205 7.84 -14.38 6.42
N ALA A 206 6.67 -15.02 6.46
CA ALA A 206 6.05 -15.49 7.70
C ALA A 206 6.93 -16.52 8.44
N GLY A 207 7.48 -17.50 7.73
CA GLY A 207 8.33 -18.54 8.29
C GLY A 207 9.61 -17.96 8.87
N ARG A 208 10.28 -17.05 8.16
CA ARG A 208 11.44 -16.35 8.70
C ARG A 208 11.07 -15.48 9.91
N ALA A 209 9.92 -14.80 9.87
CA ALA A 209 9.48 -13.93 10.97
C ALA A 209 9.28 -14.74 12.26
N CYS A 210 8.71 -15.95 12.14
CA CYS A 210 8.59 -16.90 13.25
C CYS A 210 9.95 -17.35 13.80
N MET A 211 10.97 -17.54 12.95
CA MET A 211 12.30 -18.00 13.37
C MET A 211 13.11 -16.93 14.10
N MET A 212 13.04 -15.67 13.67
CA MET A 212 13.95 -14.62 14.17
C MET A 212 13.57 -14.05 15.53
N SER A 213 12.30 -14.11 15.93
CA SER A 213 11.88 -13.59 17.23
C SER A 213 10.85 -14.51 17.90
N PRO A 214 11.28 -15.68 18.39
CA PRO A 214 10.38 -16.62 19.05
C PRO A 214 9.77 -16.04 20.35
N ARG A 215 10.41 -15.01 20.94
CA ARG A 215 9.99 -14.41 22.20
C ARG A 215 9.07 -13.20 22.04
N ASP A 216 9.17 -12.44 20.95
CA ASP A 216 8.29 -11.27 20.75
C ASP A 216 6.88 -11.71 20.31
N LYS A 217 5.89 -11.39 21.14
CA LYS A 217 4.47 -11.68 20.87
C LYS A 217 3.94 -10.89 19.67
N ASN A 218 4.45 -9.69 19.42
CA ASN A 218 4.00 -8.83 18.32
C ASN A 218 4.48 -9.37 16.98
N ILE A 219 5.76 -9.74 16.89
CA ILE A 219 6.34 -10.33 15.67
C ILE A 219 5.65 -11.65 15.33
N ARG A 220 5.40 -12.51 16.34
CA ARG A 220 4.62 -13.74 16.13
C ARG A 220 3.18 -13.49 15.68
N GLY A 221 2.52 -12.46 16.23
CA GLY A 221 1.18 -12.06 15.79
C GLY A 221 1.18 -11.63 14.32
N ALA A 222 2.15 -10.81 13.91
CA ALA A 222 2.31 -10.39 12.52
C ALA A 222 2.64 -11.56 11.58
N ALA A 223 3.54 -12.47 12.00
CA ALA A 223 3.89 -13.66 11.25
C ALA A 223 2.68 -14.60 11.05
N SER A 224 1.90 -14.83 12.11
CA SER A 224 0.65 -15.60 12.04
C SER A 224 -0.37 -14.94 11.10
N ALA A 225 -0.50 -13.61 11.14
CA ALA A 225 -1.39 -12.89 10.23
C ALA A 225 -0.93 -12.99 8.77
N LEU A 226 0.39 -12.97 8.50
CA LEU A 226 0.95 -13.21 7.16
C LEU A 226 0.71 -14.65 6.69
N LEU A 227 0.88 -15.64 7.57
CA LEU A 227 0.59 -17.03 7.29
C LEU A 227 -0.89 -17.23 6.93
N VAL A 228 -1.79 -16.70 7.75
CA VAL A 228 -3.23 -16.72 7.44
C VAL A 228 -3.50 -16.01 6.11
N SER A 229 -2.93 -14.83 5.88
CA SER A 229 -3.08 -14.10 4.61
C SER A 229 -2.64 -14.94 3.40
N SER A 230 -1.51 -15.64 3.50
CA SER A 230 -1.00 -16.48 2.40
C SER A 230 -1.95 -17.62 2.03
N LEU A 231 -2.58 -18.26 3.03
CA LEU A 231 -3.57 -19.30 2.82
C LEU A 231 -4.85 -18.72 2.20
N LEU A 232 -5.35 -17.61 2.74
CA LEU A 232 -6.56 -16.96 2.25
C LEU A 232 -6.41 -16.45 0.80
N ILE A 233 -5.21 -15.99 0.42
CA ILE A 233 -4.91 -15.51 -0.93
C ILE A 233 -5.09 -16.59 -1.99
N VAL A 234 -4.82 -17.86 -1.67
CA VAL A 234 -4.97 -18.99 -2.60
C VAL A 234 -6.35 -19.62 -2.47
N ALA A 235 -6.82 -19.83 -1.24
CA ALA A 235 -8.08 -20.53 -0.97
C ALA A 235 -9.29 -19.82 -1.58
N GLY A 236 -9.40 -18.49 -1.44
CA GLY A 236 -10.50 -17.72 -2.01
C GLY A 236 -10.64 -17.90 -3.52
N PRO A 237 -9.63 -17.53 -4.31
CA PRO A 237 -9.61 -17.73 -5.76
C PRO A 237 -9.83 -19.19 -6.21
N ALA A 238 -9.20 -20.16 -5.54
CA ALA A 238 -9.37 -21.56 -5.87
C ALA A 238 -10.83 -22.02 -5.70
N LEU A 239 -11.49 -21.62 -4.61
CA LEU A 239 -12.91 -21.91 -4.38
C LEU A 239 -13.80 -21.21 -5.41
N SER A 240 -13.51 -19.95 -5.76
CA SER A 240 -14.24 -19.26 -6.85
C SER A 240 -14.12 -20.02 -8.17
N PHE A 241 -12.93 -20.53 -8.50
CA PHE A 241 -12.72 -21.29 -9.73
C PHE A 241 -13.46 -22.62 -9.75
N VAL A 242 -13.49 -23.34 -8.62
CA VAL A 242 -14.28 -24.56 -8.48
C VAL A 242 -15.78 -24.23 -8.66
N ALA A 243 -16.26 -23.11 -8.12
CA ALA A 243 -17.64 -22.68 -8.29
C ALA A 243 -17.99 -22.37 -9.75
N ILE A 244 -17.16 -21.58 -10.43
CA ILE A 244 -17.35 -21.21 -11.85
C ILE A 244 -17.28 -22.45 -12.75
N SER A 245 -16.32 -23.35 -12.51
CA SER A 245 -16.19 -24.59 -13.29
C SER A 245 -17.40 -25.50 -13.10
N SER A 246 -17.90 -25.59 -11.86
CA SER A 246 -19.10 -26.38 -11.54
C SER A 246 -20.34 -25.80 -12.21
N LEU A 247 -20.46 -24.47 -12.27
CA LEU A 247 -21.55 -23.80 -12.99
C LEU A 247 -21.51 -24.08 -14.49
N SER A 248 -20.33 -23.93 -15.09
CA SER A 248 -20.12 -24.20 -16.52
C SER A 248 -20.43 -25.65 -16.89
N GLN A 249 -20.04 -26.62 -16.06
CA GLN A 249 -20.42 -28.03 -16.26
C GLN A 249 -21.92 -28.24 -16.10
N SER A 250 -22.54 -27.60 -15.11
CA SER A 250 -23.96 -27.76 -14.80
C SER A 250 -24.88 -27.23 -15.90
N GLU A 251 -24.53 -26.10 -16.53
CA GLU A 251 -25.25 -25.58 -17.69
C GLU A 251 -25.24 -26.57 -18.87
N ASN A 252 -24.11 -27.23 -19.12
CA ASN A 252 -24.00 -28.25 -20.17
C ASN A 252 -24.84 -29.51 -19.90
N LEU A 253 -25.10 -29.82 -18.62
CA LEU A 253 -25.80 -31.04 -18.19
C LEU A 253 -27.29 -30.82 -17.87
N GLY A 254 -27.79 -29.58 -17.93
CA GLY A 254 -29.18 -29.25 -17.61
C GLY A 254 -29.61 -29.59 -16.17
N ARG A 255 -28.66 -29.91 -15.28
CA ARG A 255 -28.91 -30.26 -13.86
C ARG A 255 -28.16 -29.30 -12.97
N ILE A 256 -28.84 -28.24 -12.55
CA ILE A 256 -28.34 -27.32 -11.52
C ILE A 256 -28.82 -27.84 -10.17
N THR A 257 -27.90 -28.21 -9.28
CA THR A 257 -28.19 -28.29 -7.83
C THR A 257 -27.78 -26.95 -7.21
N PRO A 258 -28.73 -25.99 -7.08
CA PRO A 258 -28.41 -24.59 -6.74
C PRO A 258 -27.67 -24.44 -5.41
N LEU A 259 -27.92 -25.36 -4.46
CA LEU A 259 -27.39 -25.29 -3.11
C LEU A 259 -25.84 -25.39 -3.03
N LYS A 260 -25.21 -26.28 -3.82
CA LYS A 260 -23.75 -26.47 -3.77
C LYS A 260 -23.01 -25.27 -4.36
N PHE A 261 -23.57 -24.67 -5.40
CA PHE A 261 -23.01 -23.51 -6.07
C PHE A 261 -23.03 -22.28 -5.16
N GLU A 262 -24.16 -22.02 -4.50
CA GLU A 262 -24.31 -20.88 -3.58
C GLU A 262 -23.35 -20.97 -2.38
N LEU A 263 -23.20 -22.15 -1.78
CA LEU A 263 -22.28 -22.35 -0.65
C LEU A 263 -20.82 -22.12 -1.05
N THR A 264 -20.42 -22.57 -2.24
CA THR A 264 -19.03 -22.45 -2.72
C THR A 264 -18.69 -21.00 -3.05
N ILE A 265 -19.60 -20.28 -3.72
CA ILE A 265 -19.42 -18.84 -3.97
C ILE A 265 -19.37 -18.07 -2.66
N PHE A 266 -20.36 -18.27 -1.78
CA PHE A 266 -20.41 -17.55 -0.52
C PHE A 266 -19.15 -17.78 0.33
N GLY A 267 -18.72 -19.04 0.43
CA GLY A 267 -17.45 -19.40 1.07
C GLY A 267 -16.27 -18.65 0.45
N SER A 268 -16.10 -18.71 -0.87
CA SER A 268 -14.99 -18.02 -1.58
C SER A 268 -14.93 -16.53 -1.27
N LYS A 269 -16.10 -15.86 -1.17
CA LYS A 269 -16.18 -14.42 -0.89
C LYS A 269 -15.85 -14.10 0.55
N ILE A 270 -16.24 -14.95 1.51
CA ILE A 270 -15.78 -14.82 2.89
C ILE A 270 -14.26 -14.91 2.95
N PHE A 271 -13.65 -15.89 2.28
CA PHE A 271 -12.19 -16.03 2.24
C PHE A 271 -11.51 -14.79 1.63
N GLN A 272 -12.05 -14.24 0.54
CA GLN A 272 -11.51 -13.03 -0.11
C GLN A 272 -11.67 -11.76 0.76
N VAL A 273 -12.82 -11.59 1.43
CA VAL A 273 -13.06 -10.48 2.36
C VAL A 273 -12.16 -10.60 3.59
N LEU A 274 -12.06 -11.79 4.18
CA LEU A 274 -11.12 -12.05 5.28
C LEU A 274 -9.69 -11.77 4.84
N SER A 275 -9.29 -12.20 3.65
CA SER A 275 -7.98 -11.90 3.07
C SER A 275 -7.76 -10.39 3.02
N ALA A 276 -8.71 -9.62 2.48
CA ALA A 276 -8.63 -8.17 2.40
C ALA A 276 -8.52 -7.50 3.79
N LEU A 277 -9.29 -7.97 4.78
CA LEU A 277 -9.30 -7.46 6.15
C LEU A 277 -8.01 -7.80 6.93
N VAL A 278 -7.44 -8.98 6.72
CA VAL A 278 -6.15 -9.37 7.31
C VAL A 278 -5.02 -8.62 6.59
N LEU A 279 -5.10 -8.48 5.27
CA LEU A 279 -4.13 -7.75 4.47
C LEU A 279 -4.05 -6.28 4.88
N SER A 280 -5.19 -5.64 5.12
CA SER A 280 -5.28 -4.24 5.56
C SER A 280 -4.91 -4.00 7.03
N GLY A 281 -4.63 -5.06 7.80
CA GLY A 281 -4.32 -4.96 9.24
C GLY A 281 -5.52 -4.59 10.11
N MET A 282 -6.74 -4.64 9.56
CA MET A 282 -7.95 -4.17 10.25
C MET A 282 -8.52 -5.16 11.28
N LEU A 283 -8.28 -6.45 11.08
CA LEU A 283 -8.77 -7.49 12.01
C LEU A 283 -8.04 -7.48 13.36
N VAL A 284 -6.91 -6.77 13.50
CA VAL A 284 -6.11 -6.78 14.72
C VAL A 284 -6.00 -5.38 15.33
N LYS A 285 -7.13 -4.91 15.89
CA LYS A 285 -7.30 -3.56 16.46
C LYS A 285 -6.22 -3.16 17.47
N HIS A 286 -5.80 -4.08 18.34
CA HIS A 286 -4.84 -3.80 19.41
C HIS A 286 -3.38 -3.85 18.96
N THR A 287 -3.12 -4.32 17.74
CA THR A 287 -1.77 -4.44 17.21
C THR A 287 -1.58 -3.65 15.93
N ARG A 288 -2.43 -2.70 15.53
CA ARG A 288 -2.18 -1.99 14.26
C ARG A 288 -0.86 -1.23 14.30
N GLU A 289 -0.66 -0.37 15.29
CA GLU A 289 0.62 0.31 15.50
C GLU A 289 1.75 -0.70 15.73
N ASN A 290 1.47 -1.79 16.46
CA ASN A 290 2.45 -2.84 16.71
C ASN A 290 2.75 -3.69 15.47
N ALA A 291 1.85 -3.76 14.49
CA ALA A 291 1.96 -4.54 13.28
C ALA A 291 2.67 -3.72 12.23
N GLU A 292 2.34 -2.43 12.09
CA GLU A 292 3.15 -1.50 11.30
C GLU A 292 4.58 -1.44 11.84
N ARG A 293 4.76 -1.32 13.17
CA ARG A 293 6.09 -1.43 13.80
C ARG A 293 6.70 -2.81 13.61
N ALA A 294 5.98 -3.91 13.81
CA ALA A 294 6.53 -5.25 13.62
C ALA A 294 6.89 -5.52 12.15
N PHE A 295 6.15 -4.98 11.19
CA PHE A 295 6.47 -5.06 9.77
C PHE A 295 7.67 -4.20 9.42
N ALA A 296 7.79 -3.01 10.01
CA ALA A 296 9.00 -2.19 9.91
C ALA A 296 10.21 -2.93 10.50
N THR A 297 10.09 -3.44 11.72
CA THR A 297 11.13 -4.26 12.38
C THR A 297 11.46 -5.52 11.58
N LEU A 298 10.47 -6.17 10.94
CA LEU A 298 10.73 -7.31 10.05
C LEU A 298 11.49 -6.86 8.80
N ALA A 299 11.06 -5.77 8.15
CA ALA A 299 11.75 -5.23 6.98
C ALA A 299 13.20 -4.83 7.32
N ASP A 300 13.41 -4.26 8.51
CA ASP A 300 14.69 -3.90 9.09
C ASP A 300 15.56 -5.14 9.37
N LEU A 301 15.03 -6.15 10.07
CA LEU A 301 15.73 -7.40 10.38
C LEU A 301 16.16 -8.17 9.11
N TYR A 302 15.44 -8.02 8.01
CA TYR A 302 15.79 -8.64 6.73
C TYR A 302 16.70 -7.80 5.84
N GLY A 303 17.15 -6.62 6.31
CA GLY A 303 18.01 -5.74 5.53
C GLY A 303 17.33 -5.19 4.27
N PHE A 304 15.99 -5.16 4.24
CA PHE A 304 15.21 -4.62 3.11
C PHE A 304 14.79 -3.17 3.31
N SER A 305 15.09 -2.58 4.48
CA SER A 305 14.98 -1.16 4.71
C SER A 305 16.00 -0.44 3.84
N LEU A 306 15.57 0.05 2.67
CA LEU A 306 16.42 0.82 1.75
C LEU A 306 16.89 2.16 2.32
N THR A 307 16.53 2.48 3.56
CA THR A 307 16.93 3.73 4.22
C THR A 307 17.66 3.55 5.55
N SER A 308 17.53 2.47 6.33
CA SER A 308 18.11 2.47 7.69
C SER A 308 18.20 1.10 8.38
N THR A 309 19.17 0.23 8.03
CA THR A 309 19.64 -0.84 8.95
C THR A 309 21.09 -1.24 8.73
N SER A 310 21.96 -0.25 8.68
CA SER A 310 22.79 -0.18 9.87
C SER A 310 21.95 0.62 10.88
N SER A 311 21.93 0.24 12.16
CA SER A 311 21.88 1.28 13.19
C SER A 311 22.75 2.43 12.66
N PRO A 312 22.27 3.70 12.59
CA PRO A 312 23.07 4.78 12.02
C PRO A 312 24.49 4.59 12.54
N ILE A 313 25.42 4.22 11.63
CA ILE A 313 26.73 3.78 12.10
C ILE A 313 27.34 5.06 12.59
N THR A 314 27.29 5.24 13.91
CA THR A 314 27.87 6.38 14.58
C THR A 314 29.37 6.15 14.54
N PHE A 315 29.96 6.49 13.40
CA PHE A 315 31.38 6.65 13.30
C PHE A 315 31.74 7.90 14.09
N ARG A 316 32.33 7.70 15.26
CA ARG A 316 33.16 8.75 15.85
C ARG A 316 34.36 8.91 14.91
N GLY A 317 34.24 9.84 13.96
CA GLY A 317 35.35 10.19 13.10
C GLY A 317 36.57 10.54 13.93
N GLY A 318 37.73 10.03 13.53
CA GLY A 318 39.03 10.43 14.04
C GLY A 318 39.90 10.75 12.84
N ILE A 319 40.50 11.93 12.83
CA ILE A 319 41.52 12.27 11.83
C ILE A 319 42.84 11.74 12.38
N ASP A 320 43.46 10.85 11.64
CA ASP A 320 44.85 10.45 11.87
C ASP A 320 45.74 11.32 10.99
N GLU A 321 46.45 12.27 11.60
CA GLU A 321 47.33 13.22 10.89
C GLU A 321 48.57 12.54 10.28
N ASP A 322 48.92 11.35 10.78
CA ASP A 322 50.09 10.59 10.35
C ASP A 322 49.76 9.55 9.27
N ALA A 323 48.48 9.45 8.84
CA ALA A 323 48.06 8.49 7.83
C ALA A 323 48.64 8.82 6.43
N SER A 324 49.41 7.88 5.88
CA SER A 324 50.02 8.00 4.55
C SER A 324 49.04 7.78 3.39
N ASP A 325 48.02 6.94 3.60
CA ASP A 325 46.98 6.61 2.61
C ASP A 325 45.57 6.90 3.15
N CYS A 326 44.64 7.33 2.28
CA CYS A 326 43.24 7.54 2.62
C CYS A 326 42.29 6.79 1.66
N ILE A 327 41.48 5.89 2.19
CA ILE A 327 40.42 5.20 1.45
C ILE A 327 39.11 5.96 1.64
N VAL A 328 38.62 6.53 0.54
CA VAL A 328 37.37 7.29 0.50
C VAL A 328 36.29 6.44 -0.17
N SER A 329 35.17 6.19 0.51
CA SER A 329 34.09 5.34 -0.03
C SER A 329 32.71 5.76 0.44
N PHE A 330 31.68 5.34 -0.31
CA PHE A 330 30.27 5.53 0.02
C PHE A 330 29.74 4.30 0.77
N PRO A 331 29.40 4.42 2.07
CA PRO A 331 29.03 3.28 2.88
C PRO A 331 27.69 2.66 2.46
N GLY A 332 26.82 3.44 1.80
CA GLY A 332 25.41 3.10 1.61
C GLY A 332 25.14 1.73 0.98
N ARG A 333 25.97 1.26 0.04
CA ARG A 333 25.80 -0.06 -0.62
C ARG A 333 26.69 -1.16 -0.04
N TYR A 334 27.73 -0.82 0.72
CA TYR A 334 28.80 -1.74 1.09
C TYR A 334 29.08 -1.78 2.60
N GLY A 335 28.06 -1.58 3.45
CA GLY A 335 28.19 -1.53 4.91
C GLY A 335 29.10 -2.62 5.50
N MET A 336 28.89 -3.90 5.16
CA MET A 336 29.74 -5.00 5.66
C MET A 336 31.22 -4.89 5.24
N LYS A 337 31.50 -4.38 4.02
CA LYS A 337 32.89 -4.17 3.58
C LYS A 337 33.50 -2.95 4.28
N TRP A 338 32.67 -1.95 4.55
CA TRP A 338 33.07 -0.76 5.29
C TRP A 338 33.42 -1.10 6.74
N ASP A 339 32.63 -1.96 7.40
CA ASP A 339 32.94 -2.47 8.75
C ASP A 339 34.26 -3.24 8.78
N GLY A 340 34.56 -3.99 7.71
CA GLY A 340 35.86 -4.66 7.55
C GLY A 340 37.01 -3.67 7.42
N ILE A 341 36.86 -2.63 6.59
CA ILE A 341 37.88 -1.60 6.40
C ILE A 341 38.09 -0.77 7.68
N ALA A 342 37.00 -0.38 8.34
CA ALA A 342 37.03 0.37 9.59
C ALA A 342 37.67 -0.43 10.73
N SER A 343 37.36 -1.73 10.85
CA SER A 343 37.98 -2.59 11.87
C SER A 343 39.48 -2.77 11.62
N MET A 344 39.90 -2.90 10.36
CA MET A 344 41.32 -2.93 9.99
C MET A 344 42.04 -1.62 10.33
N ALA A 345 41.43 -0.47 10.00
CA ALA A 345 42.01 0.85 10.28
C ALA A 345 42.10 1.15 11.80
N SER A 346 41.13 0.69 12.60
CA SER A 346 41.09 0.96 14.04
C SER A 346 42.21 0.31 14.87
N GLY A 347 42.94 -0.67 14.30
CA GLY A 347 43.97 -1.44 15.00
C GLY A 347 45.42 -1.11 14.63
N GLN A 348 45.65 -0.26 13.62
CA GLN A 348 47.00 0.04 13.11
C GLN A 348 47.18 1.56 12.99
N LYS A 349 48.12 2.11 13.75
CA LYS A 349 48.60 3.49 13.53
C LYS A 349 49.44 3.53 12.24
N ASP A 350 49.40 4.66 11.54
CA ASP A 350 50.29 5.07 10.43
C ASP A 350 50.02 4.47 9.03
N VAL A 351 49.02 3.59 8.86
CA VAL A 351 48.87 2.86 7.57
C VAL A 351 47.72 3.35 6.69
N CYS A 352 46.53 3.62 7.23
CA CYS A 352 45.37 3.93 6.38
C CYS A 352 44.26 4.68 7.12
N SER A 353 43.96 5.90 6.67
CA SER A 353 42.77 6.66 7.05
C SER A 353 41.58 6.22 6.19
N THR A 354 40.36 6.32 6.72
CA THR A 354 39.14 5.96 5.99
C THR A 354 38.12 7.08 6.17
N ALA A 355 37.55 7.57 5.08
CA ALA A 355 36.59 8.67 5.10
C ALA A 355 35.26 8.25 4.46
N CYS A 356 34.17 8.49 5.20
CA CYS A 356 32.81 8.46 4.68
C CYS A 356 32.45 9.84 4.17
N VAL A 357 32.17 9.97 2.87
CA VAL A 357 31.75 11.25 2.29
C VAL A 357 30.25 11.24 2.13
N PHE A 358 29.57 11.98 3.00
CA PHE A 358 28.24 12.51 2.71
C PHE A 358 28.46 13.85 2.03
N LEU A 359 27.74 14.13 0.95
CA LEU A 359 27.93 15.33 0.15
C LEU A 359 26.75 16.26 0.38
N PRO A 360 26.84 17.10 1.43
CA PRO A 360 26.05 18.29 1.46
C PRO A 360 26.33 19.15 0.22
N ASP A 361 25.43 20.05 -0.12
CA ASP A 361 25.70 21.15 -1.04
C ASP A 361 26.08 22.37 -0.21
N ALA A 362 26.70 23.35 -0.86
CA ALA A 362 27.05 24.61 -0.20
C ALA A 362 25.82 25.30 0.43
N ALA A 363 24.61 25.10 -0.12
CA ALA A 363 23.37 25.67 0.39
C ALA A 363 22.94 25.06 1.74
N SER A 364 23.28 23.80 2.02
CA SER A 364 22.99 23.16 3.30
C SER A 364 23.85 23.65 4.46
N GLY A 365 24.96 24.35 4.19
CA GLY A 365 25.87 24.90 5.20
C GLY A 365 26.67 23.85 5.98
N LEU A 366 26.72 22.60 5.50
CA LEU A 366 27.45 21.50 6.12
C LEU A 366 28.76 21.26 5.33
N GLY A 367 29.91 21.31 6.00
CA GLY A 367 31.21 21.00 5.38
C GLY A 367 31.85 22.12 4.54
N VAL A 368 33.06 21.86 4.03
CA VAL A 368 33.83 22.80 3.18
C VAL A 368 33.94 22.22 1.77
N HIS A 369 33.53 23.01 0.80
CA HIS A 369 33.48 22.63 -0.60
C HIS A 369 34.68 23.19 -1.35
N VAL A 370 35.35 22.34 -2.14
CA VAL A 370 36.40 22.78 -3.07
C VAL A 370 35.73 23.28 -4.34
N MET A 371 36.18 24.47 -4.78
CA MET A 371 35.74 25.06 -6.04
C MET A 371 36.26 24.22 -7.20
N ASP A 372 35.39 24.03 -8.18
CA ASP A 372 35.75 23.36 -9.41
C ASP A 372 36.70 24.26 -10.25
N PRO A 373 37.98 23.88 -10.47
CA PRO A 373 38.89 24.64 -11.33
C PRO A 373 38.43 24.77 -12.79
N ASP A 374 37.67 23.80 -13.29
CA ASP A 374 37.16 23.79 -14.67
C ASP A 374 35.83 24.55 -14.78
N THR A 375 35.02 24.60 -13.72
CA THR A 375 33.80 25.42 -13.64
C THR A 375 33.75 26.35 -12.42
N PRO A 376 34.38 27.55 -12.50
CA PRO A 376 34.39 28.52 -11.40
C PRO A 376 32.98 28.86 -10.91
N GLY A 377 32.78 28.86 -9.59
CA GLY A 377 31.47 29.09 -8.96
C GLY A 377 30.70 27.82 -8.61
N LYS A 378 31.14 26.66 -9.11
CA LYS A 378 30.55 25.36 -8.77
C LYS A 378 31.48 24.57 -7.87
N CYS A 379 30.89 23.70 -7.05
CA CYS A 379 31.67 22.77 -6.27
C CYS A 379 32.13 21.59 -7.15
N TRP A 380 33.39 21.18 -7.00
CA TRP A 380 33.98 20.00 -7.66
C TRP A 380 33.19 18.71 -7.40
N CYS A 381 32.41 18.66 -6.30
CA CYS A 381 31.48 17.58 -6.02
C CYS A 381 30.51 17.32 -7.20
N HIS A 382 30.08 18.35 -7.93
CA HIS A 382 29.18 18.14 -9.08
C HIS A 382 29.83 17.36 -10.23
N CYS A 383 31.15 17.44 -10.39
CA CYS A 383 31.87 16.65 -11.39
C CYS A 383 31.94 15.17 -11.02
N LEU A 384 31.96 14.86 -9.71
CA LEU A 384 32.00 13.48 -9.21
C LEU A 384 30.60 12.85 -9.12
N TYR A 385 29.57 13.62 -8.74
CA TYR A 385 28.25 13.10 -8.35
C TYR A 385 27.10 13.56 -9.25
N GLY A 386 27.36 14.47 -10.17
CA GLY A 386 26.30 15.18 -10.88
C GLY A 386 25.55 16.16 -9.95
N HIS A 387 24.35 16.55 -10.38
CA HIS A 387 23.49 17.43 -9.61
C HIS A 387 22.55 16.59 -8.73
N MET A 388 22.66 16.72 -7.41
CA MET A 388 21.71 16.16 -6.45
C MET A 388 21.12 17.29 -5.63
N ASP A 389 19.80 17.27 -5.47
CA ASP A 389 19.05 18.24 -4.66
C ASP A 389 19.28 17.97 -3.17
N ALA A 390 19.36 19.01 -2.34
CA ALA A 390 19.56 18.92 -0.90
C ALA A 390 18.54 18.04 -0.18
N THR A 391 17.32 17.95 -0.70
CA THR A 391 16.27 17.06 -0.22
C THR A 391 16.62 15.56 -0.33
N THR A 392 17.64 15.22 -1.11
CA THR A 392 18.08 13.83 -1.34
C THR A 392 18.91 13.28 -0.17
N TYR A 393 19.62 14.14 0.57
CA TYR A 393 20.52 13.74 1.66
C TYR A 393 20.22 14.44 3.00
N LEU A 394 19.37 15.47 3.02
CA LEU A 394 18.85 16.05 4.24
C LEU A 394 17.56 15.33 4.67
N SER A 395 17.56 14.71 5.85
CA SER A 395 16.34 14.21 6.47
C SER A 395 15.57 15.37 7.10
N VAL A 396 14.74 16.06 6.32
CA VAL A 396 13.85 17.10 6.84
C VAL A 396 12.74 16.45 7.69
N CYS A 397 12.76 16.73 8.98
CA CYS A 397 11.70 16.33 9.90
C CYS A 397 10.73 17.50 10.10
N ASP A 398 9.46 17.30 9.75
CA ASP A 398 8.41 18.26 10.12
C ASP A 398 8.15 18.17 11.63
N MET A 399 8.58 19.21 12.34
CA MET A 399 8.46 19.30 13.80
C MET A 399 7.01 19.32 14.28
N PHE A 400 6.05 19.71 13.42
CA PHE A 400 4.63 19.76 13.76
C PHE A 400 3.94 18.40 13.66
N GLU A 401 4.50 17.46 12.89
CA GLU A 401 3.94 16.10 12.72
C GLU A 401 4.51 15.09 13.73
N LEU A 402 5.60 15.42 14.42
CA LEU A 402 6.28 14.49 15.33
C LEU A 402 5.67 14.53 16.73
N THR A 403 5.34 13.35 17.26
CA THR A 403 4.99 13.22 18.69
C THR A 403 6.20 13.56 19.56
N PRO A 404 6.00 14.00 20.83
CA PRO A 404 7.12 14.32 21.72
C PRO A 404 8.15 13.19 21.88
N LYS A 405 7.69 11.93 21.89
CA LYS A 405 8.59 10.76 21.93
C LYS A 405 9.42 10.59 20.66
N GLN A 406 8.83 10.81 19.49
CA GLN A 406 9.57 10.74 18.23
C GLN A 406 10.56 11.89 18.11
N LEU A 407 10.19 13.09 18.58
CA LEU A 407 11.10 14.23 18.63
C LEU A 407 12.28 13.99 19.58
N GLN A 408 12.02 13.43 20.76
CA GLN A 408 13.05 13.02 21.71
C GLN A 408 14.01 12.00 21.08
N SER A 409 13.47 10.95 20.46
CA SER A 409 14.27 9.93 19.78
C SER A 409 15.10 10.50 18.62
N ARG A 410 14.56 11.48 17.87
CA ARG A 410 15.32 12.17 16.82
C ARG A 410 16.44 13.05 17.39
N ARG A 411 16.21 13.72 18.52
CA ARG A 411 17.25 14.47 19.24
C ARG A 411 18.36 13.57 19.74
N GLU A 412 18.00 12.48 20.42
CA GLU A 412 18.96 11.49 20.91
C GLU A 412 19.77 10.89 19.75
N SER A 413 19.12 10.63 18.61
CA SER A 413 19.81 10.15 17.41
C SER A 413 20.73 11.21 16.79
N ALA A 414 20.30 12.47 16.73
CA ALA A 414 21.15 13.56 16.23
C ALA A 414 22.36 13.80 17.13
N GLU A 415 22.15 13.84 18.45
CA GLU A 415 23.22 13.97 19.44
C GLU A 415 24.21 12.80 19.38
N ALA A 416 23.72 11.56 19.22
CA ALA A 416 24.57 10.39 19.05
C ALA A 416 25.40 10.42 17.75
N MET A 417 24.89 11.08 16.70
CA MET A 417 25.58 11.25 15.41
C MET A 417 26.49 12.48 15.37
N GLY A 418 26.45 13.35 16.39
CA GLY A 418 27.11 14.65 16.34
C GLY A 418 26.44 15.64 15.38
N ASP A 419 25.18 15.37 14.99
CA ASP A 419 24.41 16.21 14.10
C ASP A 419 23.81 17.41 14.85
N VAL A 420 23.72 18.54 14.15
CA VAL A 420 23.04 19.74 14.68
C VAL A 420 21.59 19.75 14.19
N LEU A 421 20.65 19.76 15.13
CA LEU A 421 19.23 19.83 14.82
C LEU A 421 18.85 21.29 14.54
N CYS A 422 18.92 21.68 13.27
CA CYS A 422 18.58 23.04 12.83
C CYS A 422 17.05 23.23 12.77
N ARG A 423 16.55 24.34 13.34
CA ARG A 423 15.18 24.79 13.04
C ARG A 423 15.18 25.35 11.62
N GLY A 424 14.39 24.76 10.73
CA GLY A 424 14.13 25.35 9.42
C GLY A 424 13.48 26.72 9.62
N ALA A 425 14.16 27.78 9.20
CA ALA A 425 13.57 29.09 9.02
C ALA A 425 12.90 29.08 7.64
N TYR A 426 11.58 28.85 7.61
CA TYR A 426 10.77 29.01 6.41
C TYR A 426 10.03 30.34 6.45
#